data_AF-A0AAJ1EAL0-F1
#
_entry.id   AF-A0AAJ1EAL0-F1
#
_cell.length_a   1.000
_cell.length_b   1.000
_cell.length_c   1.000
_cell.angle_alpha   90.00
_cell.angle_beta   90.00
_cell.angle_gamma   90.00
#
_symmetry.space_group_name_H-M   'P 1'
#
loop_
_entity.id
_entity.type
_entity.pdbx_description
1 polymer ?
#
loop_
_entity_poly.entity_id
_entity_poly.type
_entity_poly.pdbx_seq_one_letter_code
_entity_poly.pdbx_strand_id
1 'polypeptide(L)'
;MMIALFWLMALLLFALATRTGSRFGLIPIVSQLLLATFGLPLLMLFWIEPHWQLSGAQLVSPTWLKNLYGLSFALLLGHILSDVIDLRLDRQSLKIALPSFAIPFACGLATAVWLLPAQPWLSSLAVGLLFAITAIPVLYLYLRHIDYPPLATRRLVQTAILIDLGCWTLFGVAQGSLHLSSLLLPLAGACLPLLLRGLGLRQPLLHSLGFFGLLVVAEHYKLNALIFGIGYLLCMAALKVPLVLPLKAAWMSRLQTFIAIPLILTFGIVQINVHSAMDSLGWVQLGALLLLPIASKLLGNWLGLGWAGASFKGASRWRESLLLNIRGLSEIVFLNLLLQQQLISPALYFALMLMGLIATLMPALAGLHRTPLVPSNPNIAEPARSPSANS
;
A
#
# COMPACT_ATOMS: atom_id res chain seq x y z
N MET A 1 -22.10 24.11 -3.83
CA MET A 1 -21.76 24.04 -5.27
C MET A 1 -20.25 24.03 -5.50
N MET A 2 -19.49 25.00 -4.96
CA MET A 2 -18.02 25.09 -5.13
C MET A 2 -17.23 23.85 -4.66
N ILE A 3 -17.64 23.20 -3.56
CA ILE A 3 -16.97 21.98 -3.08
C ILE A 3 -17.10 20.84 -4.10
N ALA A 4 -18.29 20.62 -4.66
CA ALA A 4 -18.49 19.58 -5.69
C ALA A 4 -17.67 19.88 -6.96
N LEU A 5 -17.56 21.16 -7.33
CA LEU A 5 -16.76 21.61 -8.46
C LEU A 5 -15.25 21.38 -8.23
N PHE A 6 -14.75 21.65 -7.01
CA PHE A 6 -13.38 21.31 -6.62
C PHE A 6 -13.10 19.81 -6.80
N TRP A 7 -13.96 18.94 -6.27
CA TRP A 7 -13.75 17.50 -6.35
C TRP A 7 -13.83 16.98 -7.79
N LEU A 8 -14.74 17.51 -8.60
CA LEU A 8 -14.81 17.17 -10.03
C LEU A 8 -13.54 17.62 -10.77
N MET A 9 -13.06 18.84 -10.49
CA MET A 9 -11.80 19.35 -11.03
C MET A 9 -10.61 18.49 -10.61
N ALA A 10 -10.52 18.10 -9.34
CA ALA A 10 -9.46 17.23 -8.83
C ALA A 10 -9.45 15.90 -9.60
N LEU A 11 -10.60 15.22 -9.72
CA LEU A 11 -10.71 13.97 -10.47
C LEU A 11 -10.29 14.12 -11.94
N LEU A 12 -10.67 15.23 -12.59
CA LEU A 12 -10.26 15.53 -13.96
C LEU A 12 -8.74 15.75 -14.06
N LEU A 13 -8.12 16.47 -13.12
CA LEU A 13 -6.68 16.66 -13.08
C LEU A 13 -5.95 15.33 -12.91
N PHE A 14 -6.42 14.45 -12.03
CA PHE A 14 -5.85 13.11 -11.89
C PHE A 14 -5.98 12.29 -13.18
N ALA A 15 -7.13 12.32 -13.84
CA ALA A 15 -7.32 11.64 -15.11
C ALA A 15 -6.38 12.18 -16.20
N LEU A 16 -6.20 13.49 -16.27
CA LEU A 16 -5.28 14.14 -17.21
C LEU A 16 -3.82 13.78 -16.89
N ALA A 17 -3.43 13.81 -15.62
CA ALA A 17 -2.09 13.44 -15.17
C ALA A 17 -1.79 11.97 -15.50
N THR A 18 -2.72 11.05 -15.22
CA THR A 18 -2.58 9.63 -15.60
C THR A 18 -2.46 9.44 -17.11
N ARG A 19 -3.27 10.15 -17.91
CA ARG A 19 -3.21 10.06 -19.38
C ARG A 19 -1.94 10.66 -19.96
N THR A 20 -1.43 11.73 -19.34
CA THR A 20 -0.20 12.39 -19.77
C THR A 20 1.01 11.55 -19.38
N GLY A 21 1.05 11.07 -18.14
CA GLY A 21 2.12 10.21 -17.65
C GLY A 21 2.23 8.89 -18.41
N SER A 22 1.11 8.28 -18.81
CA SER A 22 1.15 7.07 -19.63
C SER A 22 1.79 7.28 -21.00
N ARG A 23 1.70 8.49 -21.58
CA ARG A 23 2.44 8.85 -22.82
C ARG A 23 3.95 8.90 -22.59
N PHE A 24 4.38 9.20 -21.37
CA PHE A 24 5.79 9.19 -20.95
C PHE A 24 6.25 7.83 -20.39
N GLY A 25 5.40 6.79 -20.46
CA GLY A 25 5.71 5.46 -19.93
C GLY A 25 5.63 5.34 -18.40
N LEU A 26 5.06 6.35 -17.71
CA LEU A 26 4.86 6.28 -16.26
C LEU A 26 3.67 5.37 -15.93
N ILE A 27 3.82 4.61 -14.84
CA ILE A 27 2.72 3.86 -14.24
C ILE A 27 1.71 4.86 -13.65
N PRO A 28 0.37 4.66 -13.80
CA PRO A 28 -0.65 5.60 -13.33
C PRO A 28 -0.43 6.14 -11.92
N ILE A 29 -0.10 5.28 -10.96
CA ILE A 29 0.09 5.67 -9.55
C ILE A 29 1.20 6.70 -9.37
N VAL A 30 2.27 6.66 -10.19
CA VAL A 30 3.38 7.61 -10.12
C VAL A 30 2.90 9.00 -10.53
N SER A 31 2.14 9.08 -11.61
CA SER A 31 1.57 10.36 -12.09
C SER A 31 0.57 10.92 -11.10
N GLN A 32 -0.22 10.05 -10.46
CA GLN A 32 -1.18 10.44 -9.43
C GLN A 32 -0.45 10.94 -8.17
N LEU A 33 0.59 10.24 -7.72
CA LEU A 33 1.41 10.69 -6.59
C LEU A 33 2.09 12.03 -6.88
N LEU A 34 2.66 12.23 -8.07
CA LEU A 34 3.25 13.52 -8.45
C LEU A 34 2.23 14.66 -8.40
N LEU A 35 1.04 14.45 -8.98
CA LEU A 35 -0.03 15.44 -8.94
C LEU A 35 -0.51 15.68 -7.50
N ALA A 36 -0.63 14.63 -6.70
CA ALA A 36 -1.06 14.73 -5.32
C ALA A 36 -0.02 15.52 -4.52
N THR A 37 1.25 15.10 -4.49
CA THR A 37 2.30 15.69 -3.65
C THR A 37 2.67 17.12 -4.04
N PHE A 38 2.63 17.48 -5.33
CA PHE A 38 3.03 18.82 -5.79
C PHE A 38 1.88 19.61 -6.39
N GLY A 39 1.12 19.01 -7.30
CA GLY A 39 0.07 19.73 -8.03
C GLY A 39 -1.06 20.23 -7.14
N LEU A 40 -1.60 19.38 -6.26
CA LEU A 40 -2.70 19.75 -5.38
C LEU A 40 -2.31 20.82 -4.34
N PRO A 41 -1.17 20.73 -3.62
CA PRO A 41 -0.73 21.79 -2.73
C PRO A 41 -0.54 23.13 -3.42
N LEU A 42 0.06 23.15 -4.62
CA LEU A 42 0.22 24.38 -5.40
C LEU A 42 -1.14 24.95 -5.81
N LEU A 43 -2.07 24.09 -6.24
CA LEU A 43 -3.43 24.49 -6.56
C LEU A 43 -4.18 25.06 -5.35
N MET A 44 -4.01 24.45 -4.18
CA MET A 44 -4.58 24.94 -2.92
C MET A 44 -4.03 26.32 -2.58
N LEU A 45 -2.70 26.46 -2.58
CA LEU A 45 -1.99 27.67 -2.17
C LEU A 45 -2.24 28.86 -3.12
N PHE A 46 -2.19 28.64 -4.43
CA PHE A 46 -2.26 29.73 -5.40
C PHE A 46 -3.66 30.04 -5.91
N TRP A 47 -4.61 29.11 -5.77
CA TRP A 47 -5.94 29.27 -6.37
C TRP A 47 -7.09 29.08 -5.39
N ILE A 48 -7.17 27.93 -4.73
CA ILE A 48 -8.36 27.57 -3.94
C ILE A 48 -8.48 28.39 -2.65
N GLU A 49 -7.40 28.51 -1.89
CA GLU A 49 -7.42 29.29 -0.65
C GLU A 49 -7.57 30.80 -0.94
N PRO A 50 -6.82 31.41 -1.88
CA PRO A 50 -6.92 32.85 -2.11
C PRO A 50 -8.19 33.29 -2.83
N HIS A 51 -8.63 32.55 -3.87
CA HIS A 51 -9.73 32.99 -4.74
C HIS A 51 -11.07 32.39 -4.36
N TRP A 52 -11.11 31.10 -3.98
CA TRP A 52 -12.36 30.44 -3.61
C TRP A 52 -12.65 30.53 -2.12
N GLN A 53 -11.67 30.95 -1.31
CA GLN A 53 -11.76 31.10 0.14
C GLN A 53 -12.22 29.80 0.84
N LEU A 54 -11.87 28.65 0.23
CA LEU A 54 -12.20 27.33 0.77
C LEU A 54 -10.98 26.74 1.46
N SER A 55 -11.13 26.44 2.75
CA SER A 55 -10.09 25.72 3.48
C SER A 55 -10.16 24.22 3.21
N GLY A 56 -9.03 23.54 3.43
CA GLY A 56 -8.96 22.09 3.36
C GLY A 56 -10.02 21.36 4.18
N ALA A 57 -10.26 21.82 5.41
CA ALA A 57 -11.27 21.28 6.30
C ALA A 57 -12.69 21.41 5.74
N GLN A 58 -13.00 22.54 5.07
CA GLN A 58 -14.30 22.76 4.44
C GLN A 58 -14.51 21.83 3.24
N LEU A 59 -13.47 21.60 2.43
CA LEU A 59 -13.52 20.72 1.26
C LEU A 59 -13.80 19.27 1.62
N VAL A 60 -13.41 18.86 2.84
CA VAL A 60 -13.56 17.50 3.38
C VAL A 60 -14.77 17.35 4.31
N SER A 61 -15.40 18.45 4.71
CA SER A 61 -16.55 18.45 5.63
C SER A 61 -17.79 17.65 5.18
N PRO A 62 -18.17 17.59 3.88
CA PRO A 62 -19.46 17.02 3.49
C PRO A 62 -19.60 15.53 3.79
N THR A 63 -20.77 15.13 4.30
CA THR A 63 -21.05 13.72 4.67
C THR A 63 -21.05 12.77 3.49
N TRP A 64 -21.61 13.19 2.34
CA TRP A 64 -21.60 12.38 1.11
C TRP A 64 -20.18 12.03 0.66
N LEU A 65 -19.24 12.95 0.87
CA LEU A 65 -17.84 12.77 0.51
C LEU A 65 -17.15 11.79 1.46
N LYS A 66 -17.45 11.88 2.77
CA LYS A 66 -16.96 10.92 3.76
C LYS A 66 -17.45 9.50 3.46
N ASN A 67 -18.70 9.36 3.04
CA ASN A 67 -19.26 8.06 2.62
C ASN A 67 -18.57 7.55 1.34
N LEU A 68 -18.35 8.42 0.35
CA LEU A 68 -17.66 8.06 -0.88
C LEU A 68 -16.19 7.70 -0.65
N TYR A 69 -15.52 8.40 0.26
CA TYR A 69 -14.19 8.07 0.76
C TYR A 69 -14.20 6.69 1.42
N GLY A 70 -15.11 6.44 2.38
CA GLY A 70 -15.18 5.15 3.09
C GLY A 70 -15.46 3.99 2.14
N LEU A 71 -16.32 4.18 1.14
CA LEU A 71 -16.56 3.20 0.08
C LEU A 71 -15.31 2.97 -0.77
N SER A 72 -14.63 4.04 -1.18
CA SER A 72 -13.39 3.96 -1.95
C SER A 72 -12.28 3.23 -1.19
N PHE A 73 -12.15 3.55 0.10
CA PHE A 73 -11.22 2.92 1.02
C PHE A 73 -11.53 1.43 1.18
N ALA A 74 -12.78 1.06 1.47
CA ALA A 74 -13.18 -0.33 1.60
C ALA A 74 -12.96 -1.13 0.29
N LEU A 75 -13.30 -0.56 -0.87
CA LEU A 75 -13.06 -1.22 -2.16
C LEU A 75 -11.57 -1.47 -2.41
N LEU A 76 -10.73 -0.48 -2.09
CA LEU A 76 -9.30 -0.55 -2.30
C LEU A 76 -8.63 -1.53 -1.31
N LEU A 77 -8.97 -1.42 -0.03
CA LEU A 77 -8.50 -2.31 1.02
C LEU A 77 -8.96 -3.74 0.75
N GLY A 78 -10.23 -3.95 0.40
CA GLY A 78 -10.76 -5.27 0.06
C GLY A 78 -10.08 -5.89 -1.16
N HIS A 79 -9.67 -5.08 -2.13
CA HIS A 79 -8.86 -5.57 -3.26
C HIS A 79 -7.44 -5.95 -2.84
N ILE A 80 -6.75 -5.12 -2.04
CA ILE A 80 -5.41 -5.44 -1.51
C ILE A 80 -5.46 -6.73 -0.68
N LEU A 81 -6.49 -6.84 0.17
CA LEU A 81 -6.74 -8.03 0.98
C LEU A 81 -7.08 -9.26 0.10
N SER A 82 -7.74 -9.09 -1.05
CA SER A 82 -8.01 -10.21 -1.96
C SER A 82 -6.74 -10.91 -2.45
N ASP A 83 -5.64 -10.18 -2.63
CA ASP A 83 -4.35 -10.79 -3.00
C ASP A 83 -3.77 -11.69 -1.89
N VAL A 84 -4.21 -11.52 -0.64
CA VAL A 84 -3.80 -12.33 0.51
C VAL A 84 -4.44 -13.72 0.49
N ILE A 85 -5.66 -13.88 -0.04
CA ILE A 85 -6.36 -15.17 0.01
C ILE A 85 -5.66 -16.25 -0.85
N ASP A 86 -4.99 -15.82 -1.92
CA ASP A 86 -4.24 -16.68 -2.84
C ASP A 86 -2.78 -16.88 -2.40
N LEU A 87 -2.40 -16.36 -1.23
CA LEU A 87 -1.05 -16.47 -0.69
C LEU A 87 -0.71 -17.94 -0.39
N ARG A 88 0.27 -18.47 -1.13
CA ARG A 88 0.95 -19.72 -0.77
C ARG A 88 2.26 -19.40 -0.08
N LEU A 89 2.37 -19.76 1.19
CA LEU A 89 3.59 -19.54 1.97
C LEU A 89 4.76 -20.31 1.36
N ASP A 90 5.80 -19.58 0.98
CA ASP A 90 7.07 -20.13 0.55
C ASP A 90 8.17 -19.74 1.54
N ARG A 91 9.05 -20.70 1.84
CA ARG A 91 10.12 -20.52 2.83
C ARG A 91 11.10 -19.42 2.43
N GLN A 92 11.39 -19.27 1.14
CA GLN A 92 12.30 -18.22 0.68
C GLN A 92 11.65 -16.85 0.81
N SER A 93 10.37 -16.74 0.47
CA SER A 93 9.61 -15.49 0.64
C SER A 93 9.57 -15.03 2.11
N LEU A 94 9.44 -15.97 3.06
CA LEU A 94 9.48 -15.69 4.50
C LEU A 94 10.87 -15.22 4.97
N LYS A 95 11.95 -15.87 4.51
CA LYS A 95 13.33 -15.44 4.83
C LYS A 95 13.62 -14.02 4.34
N ILE A 96 13.04 -13.60 3.23
CA ILE A 96 13.16 -12.22 2.76
C ILE A 96 12.29 -11.30 3.61
N ALA A 97 11.03 -11.68 3.85
CA ALA A 97 10.05 -10.85 4.55
C ALA A 97 10.50 -10.49 5.98
N LEU A 98 11.09 -11.43 6.72
CA LEU A 98 11.48 -11.23 8.12
C LEU A 98 12.48 -10.06 8.30
N PRO A 99 13.67 -10.03 7.67
CA PRO A 99 14.57 -8.88 7.76
C PRO A 99 14.01 -7.62 7.09
N SER A 100 13.28 -7.78 5.98
CA SER A 100 12.66 -6.68 5.23
C SER A 100 11.51 -5.99 5.98
N PHE A 101 10.99 -6.64 7.03
CA PHE A 101 10.04 -6.07 7.98
C PHE A 101 10.76 -5.57 9.23
N ALA A 102 11.53 -6.43 9.90
CA ALA A 102 12.07 -6.18 11.23
C ALA A 102 13.03 -4.99 11.29
N ILE A 103 13.92 -4.87 10.31
CA ILE A 103 14.94 -3.80 10.28
C ILE A 103 14.30 -2.42 10.09
N PRO A 104 13.49 -2.17 9.04
CA PRO A 104 12.83 -0.88 8.91
C PRO A 104 11.84 -0.62 10.04
N PHE A 105 11.14 -1.63 10.54
CA PHE A 105 10.24 -1.48 11.69
C PHE A 105 10.97 -0.97 12.94
N ALA A 106 12.08 -1.62 13.31
CA ALA A 106 12.90 -1.20 14.44
C ALA A 106 13.50 0.20 14.22
N CYS A 107 13.94 0.51 13.01
CA CYS A 107 14.45 1.84 12.66
C CYS A 107 13.36 2.92 12.77
N GLY A 108 12.14 2.64 12.33
CA GLY A 108 11.01 3.55 12.45
C GLY A 108 10.59 3.77 13.90
N LEU A 109 10.58 2.71 14.73
CA LEU A 109 10.35 2.84 16.18
C LEU A 109 11.42 3.71 16.85
N ALA A 110 12.71 3.47 16.54
CA ALA A 110 13.80 4.27 17.06
C ALA A 110 13.68 5.74 16.63
N THR A 111 13.30 5.99 15.38
CA THR A 111 13.04 7.34 14.85
C THR A 111 11.88 8.00 15.59
N ALA A 112 10.80 7.26 15.84
CA ALA A 112 9.64 7.77 16.56
C ALA A 112 9.93 8.14 18.01
N VAL A 113 10.82 7.41 18.68
CA VAL A 113 11.17 7.64 20.09
C VAL A 113 12.23 8.71 20.27
N TRP A 114 13.23 8.76 19.38
CA TRP A 114 14.39 9.65 19.56
C TRP A 114 14.34 10.94 18.77
N LEU A 115 13.66 10.94 17.61
CA LEU A 115 13.71 12.07 16.69
C LEU A 115 12.40 12.86 16.66
N LEU A 116 11.26 12.20 16.85
CA LEU A 116 9.95 12.86 16.85
C LEU A 116 9.57 13.37 18.26
N PRO A 117 8.68 14.38 18.34
CA PRO A 117 8.11 14.81 19.61
C PRO A 117 7.43 13.66 20.36
N ALA A 118 7.35 13.79 21.69
CA ALA A 118 6.68 12.81 22.52
C ALA A 118 5.23 12.60 22.07
N GLN A 119 4.87 11.34 21.84
CA GLN A 119 3.59 10.94 21.27
C GLN A 119 3.12 9.60 21.86
N PRO A 120 1.83 9.25 21.75
CA PRO A 120 1.31 7.99 22.26
C PRO A 120 2.05 6.78 21.67
N TRP A 121 2.15 5.69 22.44
CA TRP A 121 2.85 4.47 22.00
C TRP A 121 2.30 3.91 20.68
N LEU A 122 0.99 4.04 20.45
CA LEU A 122 0.34 3.59 19.22
C LEU A 122 0.78 4.43 18.00
N SER A 123 1.00 5.74 18.18
CA SER A 123 1.58 6.61 17.15
C SER A 123 3.01 6.21 16.83
N SER A 124 3.83 5.90 17.84
CA SER A 124 5.20 5.41 17.60
C SER A 124 5.21 4.06 16.90
N LEU A 125 4.31 3.14 17.27
CA LEU A 125 4.12 1.88 16.56
C LEU A 125 3.73 2.11 15.09
N ALA A 126 2.82 3.04 14.84
CA ALA A 126 2.38 3.39 13.50
C ALA A 126 3.53 3.90 12.62
N VAL A 127 4.43 4.73 13.16
CA VAL A 127 5.65 5.18 12.47
C VAL A 127 6.58 4.01 12.15
N GLY A 128 6.78 3.09 13.10
CA GLY A 128 7.54 1.85 12.87
C GLY A 128 6.96 1.05 11.71
N LEU A 129 5.66 0.82 11.72
CA LEU A 129 4.95 0.08 10.67
C LEU A 129 5.00 0.79 9.32
N LEU A 130 4.90 2.12 9.32
CA LEU A 130 5.07 2.92 8.12
C LEU A 130 6.45 2.71 7.51
N PHE A 131 7.52 2.57 8.29
CA PHE A 131 8.83 2.25 7.71
C PHE A 131 8.87 0.85 7.08
N ALA A 132 8.06 -0.10 7.55
CA ALA A 132 8.10 -1.48 7.06
C ALA A 132 7.19 -1.76 5.86
N ILE A 133 6.05 -1.08 5.72
CA ILE A 133 5.02 -1.36 4.71
C ILE A 133 5.56 -1.34 3.27
N THR A 134 4.99 -2.16 2.37
CA THR A 134 5.50 -2.37 1.00
C THR A 134 4.36 -2.35 -0.02
N ALA A 135 4.56 -1.82 -1.23
CA ALA A 135 3.47 -1.71 -2.21
C ALA A 135 3.30 -2.94 -3.11
N ILE A 136 2.37 -3.83 -2.75
CA ILE A 136 2.07 -5.06 -3.52
C ILE A 136 1.68 -4.77 -4.98
N PRO A 137 0.66 -3.92 -5.29
CA PRO A 137 0.15 -3.82 -6.65
C PRO A 137 1.13 -3.11 -7.60
N VAL A 138 1.84 -2.11 -7.07
CA VAL A 138 2.82 -1.33 -7.84
C VAL A 138 4.04 -2.19 -8.16
N LEU A 139 4.52 -2.96 -7.18
CA LEU A 139 5.60 -3.92 -7.39
C LEU A 139 5.24 -4.93 -8.49
N TYR A 140 4.06 -5.55 -8.41
CA TYR A 140 3.63 -6.54 -9.42
C TYR A 140 3.57 -5.95 -10.83
N LEU A 141 2.95 -4.77 -10.99
CA LEU A 141 2.87 -4.09 -12.28
C LEU A 141 4.25 -3.72 -12.82
N TYR A 142 5.14 -3.23 -11.95
CA TYR A 142 6.50 -2.88 -12.34
C TYR A 142 7.28 -4.11 -12.81
N LEU A 143 7.24 -5.21 -12.07
CA LEU A 143 7.89 -6.47 -12.42
C LEU A 143 7.36 -7.04 -13.74
N ARG A 144 6.06 -6.94 -13.98
CA ARG A 144 5.45 -7.34 -15.24
C ARG A 144 5.88 -6.43 -16.40
N HIS A 145 6.01 -5.13 -16.18
CA HIS A 145 6.41 -4.19 -17.21
C HIS A 145 7.86 -4.39 -17.68
N ILE A 146 8.75 -4.82 -16.79
CA ILE A 146 10.16 -5.11 -17.10
C ILE A 146 10.39 -6.58 -17.52
N ASP A 147 9.33 -7.33 -17.79
CA ASP A 147 9.36 -8.77 -18.13
C ASP A 147 10.17 -9.62 -17.13
N TYR A 148 10.03 -9.36 -15.83
CA TYR A 148 10.76 -10.07 -14.79
C TYR A 148 10.32 -11.55 -14.68
N PRO A 149 11.24 -12.51 -14.42
CA PRO A 149 10.90 -13.93 -14.42
C PRO A 149 9.73 -14.28 -13.48
N PRO A 150 8.76 -15.11 -13.91
CA PRO A 150 7.49 -15.29 -13.18
C PRO A 150 7.68 -15.90 -11.78
N LEU A 151 8.63 -16.81 -11.60
CA LEU A 151 8.95 -17.40 -10.30
C LEU A 151 9.58 -16.36 -9.35
N ALA A 152 10.44 -15.51 -9.87
CA ALA A 152 11.07 -14.42 -9.12
C ALA A 152 10.02 -13.37 -8.72
N THR A 153 9.16 -13.00 -9.66
CA THR A 153 8.02 -12.10 -9.43
C THR A 153 7.12 -12.63 -8.33
N ARG A 154 6.74 -13.91 -8.39
CA ARG A 154 5.93 -14.54 -7.34
C ARG A 154 6.61 -14.44 -5.98
N ARG A 155 7.91 -14.75 -5.88
CA ARG A 155 8.67 -14.67 -4.62
C ARG A 155 8.63 -13.26 -4.02
N LEU A 156 8.94 -12.24 -4.82
CA LEU A 156 8.98 -10.85 -4.34
C LEU A 156 7.58 -10.33 -3.95
N VAL A 157 6.56 -10.67 -4.73
CA VAL A 157 5.16 -10.31 -4.43
C VAL A 157 4.68 -11.00 -3.15
N GLN A 158 4.99 -12.28 -2.96
CA GLN A 158 4.66 -13.00 -1.73
C GLN A 158 5.37 -12.42 -0.51
N THR A 159 6.63 -12.01 -0.65
CA THR A 159 7.35 -11.26 0.39
C THR A 159 6.63 -9.95 0.73
N ALA A 160 6.22 -9.16 -0.27
CA ALA A 160 5.48 -7.91 -0.02
C ALA A 160 4.14 -8.16 0.68
N ILE A 161 3.38 -9.19 0.27
CA ILE A 161 2.12 -9.58 0.91
C ILE A 161 2.34 -9.95 2.38
N LEU A 162 3.39 -10.71 2.69
CA LEU A 162 3.72 -11.09 4.07
C LEU A 162 4.05 -9.89 4.96
N ILE A 163 4.82 -8.95 4.42
CA ILE A 163 5.20 -7.72 5.14
C ILE A 163 3.96 -6.88 5.43
N ASP A 164 3.12 -6.65 4.41
CA ASP A 164 1.88 -5.88 4.58
C ASP A 164 0.94 -6.57 5.56
N LEU A 165 0.70 -7.88 5.41
CA LEU A 165 -0.13 -8.64 6.35
C LEU A 165 0.39 -8.49 7.78
N GLY A 166 1.71 -8.58 7.98
CA GLY A 166 2.34 -8.35 9.28
C GLY A 166 2.06 -6.94 9.82
N CYS A 167 2.22 -5.91 8.99
CA CYS A 167 1.94 -4.52 9.35
C CYS A 167 0.47 -4.31 9.76
N TRP A 168 -0.46 -4.74 8.90
CA TRP A 168 -1.89 -4.58 9.10
C TRP A 168 -2.40 -5.37 10.32
N THR A 169 -1.88 -6.59 10.53
CA THR A 169 -2.23 -7.41 11.70
C THR A 169 -1.71 -6.77 12.99
N LEU A 170 -0.43 -6.37 13.02
CA LEU A 170 0.17 -5.77 14.22
C LEU A 170 -0.52 -4.46 14.58
N PHE A 171 -0.82 -3.61 13.59
CA PHE A 171 -1.56 -2.37 13.81
C PHE A 171 -2.98 -2.63 14.30
N GLY A 172 -3.70 -3.55 13.64
CA GLY A 172 -5.06 -3.93 14.01
C GLY A 172 -5.12 -4.42 15.46
N VAL A 173 -4.26 -5.37 15.85
CA VAL A 173 -4.21 -5.89 17.22
C VAL A 173 -3.86 -4.79 18.23
N ALA A 174 -2.88 -3.93 17.92
CA ALA A 174 -2.49 -2.83 18.78
C ALA A 174 -3.65 -1.85 19.02
N GLN A 175 -4.37 -1.46 17.97
CA GLN A 175 -5.56 -0.61 18.08
C GLN A 175 -6.68 -1.28 18.88
N GLY A 176 -6.97 -2.57 18.62
CA GLY A 176 -8.02 -3.31 19.30
C GLY A 176 -7.77 -3.53 20.79
N SER A 177 -6.50 -3.49 21.21
CA SER A 177 -6.12 -3.59 22.63
C SER A 177 -6.62 -2.43 23.48
N LEU A 178 -6.90 -1.26 22.88
CA LEU A 178 -7.39 -0.07 23.57
C LEU A 178 -8.92 -0.09 23.80
N HIS A 179 -9.69 -0.74 22.93
CA HIS A 179 -11.15 -0.81 23.03
C HIS A 179 -11.66 -2.21 22.64
N LEU A 180 -12.00 -3.04 23.63
CA LEU A 180 -12.43 -4.42 23.39
C LEU A 180 -13.66 -4.54 22.46
N SER A 181 -14.61 -3.60 22.55
CA SER A 181 -15.78 -3.54 21.67
C SER A 181 -15.41 -3.32 20.19
N SER A 182 -14.33 -2.56 19.93
CA SER A 182 -13.80 -2.33 18.59
C SER A 182 -13.12 -3.56 17.99
N LEU A 183 -12.91 -4.62 18.78
CA LEU A 183 -12.28 -5.88 18.37
C LEU A 183 -13.29 -7.03 18.30
N LEU A 184 -14.19 -7.15 19.28
CA LEU A 184 -15.20 -8.20 19.33
C LEU A 184 -16.17 -8.16 18.13
N LEU A 185 -16.66 -6.98 17.78
CA LEU A 185 -17.65 -6.84 16.70
C LEU A 185 -17.02 -7.14 15.31
N PRO A 186 -15.82 -6.64 14.98
CA PRO A 186 -15.06 -7.09 13.81
C PRO A 186 -14.79 -8.60 13.76
N LEU A 187 -14.40 -9.21 14.87
CA LEU A 187 -14.16 -10.66 14.92
C LEU A 187 -15.44 -11.46 14.72
N ALA A 188 -16.55 -11.02 15.33
CA ALA A 188 -17.85 -11.64 15.10
C ALA A 188 -18.27 -11.52 13.62
N GLY A 189 -18.09 -10.35 13.01
CA GLY A 189 -18.32 -10.13 11.59
C GLY A 189 -17.42 -10.99 10.69
N ALA A 190 -16.16 -11.20 11.09
CA ALA A 190 -15.20 -12.06 10.38
C ALA A 190 -15.65 -13.53 10.32
N CYS A 191 -16.46 -13.99 11.28
CA CYS A 191 -17.02 -15.34 11.30
C CYS A 191 -18.25 -15.54 10.38
N LEU A 192 -18.72 -14.48 9.70
CA LEU A 192 -19.86 -14.58 8.79
C LEU A 192 -19.74 -15.70 7.72
N PRO A 193 -18.58 -15.98 7.10
CA PRO A 193 -18.44 -17.10 6.16
C PRO A 193 -18.83 -18.45 6.76
N LEU A 194 -18.52 -18.68 8.05
CA LEU A 194 -18.85 -19.92 8.75
C LEU A 194 -20.36 -20.03 8.94
N LEU A 195 -21.02 -18.94 9.31
CA LEU A 195 -22.47 -18.86 9.46
C LEU A 195 -23.19 -19.08 8.13
N LEU A 196 -22.76 -18.41 7.06
CA LEU A 196 -23.32 -18.58 5.72
C LEU A 196 -23.19 -20.03 5.23
N ARG A 197 -22.05 -20.66 5.48
CA ARG A 197 -21.85 -22.07 5.17
C ARG A 197 -22.75 -22.99 6.01
N GLY A 198 -22.95 -22.68 7.30
CA GLY A 198 -23.88 -23.39 8.18
C GLY A 198 -25.33 -23.32 7.70
N LEU A 199 -25.72 -22.18 7.10
CA LEU A 199 -27.03 -21.99 6.47
C LEU A 199 -27.15 -22.59 5.06
N GLY A 200 -26.12 -23.28 4.57
CA GLY A 200 -26.11 -23.90 3.23
C GLY A 200 -25.88 -22.93 2.07
N LEU A 201 -25.60 -21.65 2.33
CA LEU A 201 -25.35 -20.63 1.31
C LEU A 201 -23.89 -20.71 0.84
N ARG A 202 -23.64 -21.45 -0.25
CA ARG A 202 -22.28 -21.72 -0.76
C ARG A 202 -21.81 -20.81 -1.89
N GLN A 203 -22.60 -19.80 -2.26
CA GLN A 203 -22.28 -18.94 -3.40
C GLN A 203 -21.09 -18.02 -3.08
N PRO A 204 -19.99 -18.05 -3.88
CA PRO A 204 -18.81 -17.20 -3.65
C PRO A 204 -19.12 -15.70 -3.71
N LEU A 205 -20.04 -15.30 -4.60
CA LEU A 205 -20.46 -13.91 -4.73
C LEU A 205 -21.13 -13.39 -3.45
N LEU A 206 -21.93 -14.22 -2.77
CA LEU A 206 -22.62 -13.84 -1.54
C LEU A 206 -21.62 -13.58 -0.40
N HIS A 207 -20.60 -14.42 -0.26
CA HIS A 207 -19.50 -14.20 0.67
C HIS A 207 -18.74 -12.91 0.33
N SER A 208 -18.45 -12.70 -0.96
CA SER A 208 -17.70 -11.52 -1.40
C SER A 208 -18.48 -10.22 -1.19
N LEU A 209 -19.78 -10.20 -1.49
CA LEU A 209 -20.65 -9.06 -1.21
C LEU A 209 -20.78 -8.80 0.29
N GLY A 210 -20.89 -9.86 1.10
CA GLY A 210 -20.86 -9.76 2.56
C GLY A 210 -19.57 -9.16 3.08
N PHE A 211 -18.42 -9.58 2.54
CA PHE A 211 -17.09 -9.04 2.86
C PHE A 211 -17.02 -7.53 2.59
N PHE A 212 -17.28 -7.09 1.36
CA PHE A 212 -17.20 -5.67 1.00
C PHE A 212 -18.24 -4.84 1.74
N GLY A 213 -19.46 -5.34 1.92
CA GLY A 213 -20.52 -4.65 2.65
C GLY A 213 -20.15 -4.43 4.12
N LEU A 214 -19.68 -5.48 4.81
CA LEU A 214 -19.23 -5.38 6.19
C LEU A 214 -17.96 -4.54 6.34
N LEU A 215 -17.08 -4.51 5.33
CA LEU A 215 -15.91 -3.63 5.34
C LEU A 215 -16.31 -2.15 5.27
N VAL A 216 -17.30 -1.80 4.45
CA VAL A 216 -17.89 -0.45 4.41
C VAL A 216 -18.55 -0.09 5.74
N VAL A 217 -19.29 -1.02 6.35
CA VAL A 217 -19.90 -0.83 7.66
C VAL A 217 -18.82 -0.62 8.74
N ALA A 218 -17.78 -1.45 8.74
CA ALA A 218 -16.68 -1.33 9.68
C ALA A 218 -15.98 0.02 9.56
N GLU A 219 -15.70 0.48 8.34
CA GLU A 219 -15.12 1.80 8.10
C GLU A 219 -16.05 2.94 8.55
N HIS A 220 -17.35 2.84 8.22
CA HIS A 220 -18.34 3.86 8.59
C HIS A 220 -18.46 4.04 10.11
N TYR A 221 -18.44 2.93 10.87
CA TYR A 221 -18.51 2.94 12.33
C TYR A 221 -17.14 3.01 13.02
N LYS A 222 -16.05 3.25 12.26
CA LYS A 222 -14.67 3.32 12.78
C LYS A 222 -14.28 2.07 13.59
N LEU A 223 -14.81 0.92 13.21
CA LEU A 223 -14.41 -0.37 13.76
C LEU A 223 -13.06 -0.78 13.17
N ASN A 224 -12.45 -1.81 13.76
CA ASN A 224 -11.19 -2.35 13.26
C ASN A 224 -11.40 -3.15 11.96
N ALA A 225 -11.51 -2.43 10.85
CA ALA A 225 -11.71 -2.98 9.51
C ALA A 225 -10.59 -3.96 9.08
N LEU A 226 -9.39 -3.83 9.67
CA LEU A 226 -8.24 -4.68 9.39
C LEU A 226 -8.37 -6.05 10.04
N ILE A 227 -8.69 -6.10 11.34
CA ILE A 227 -8.96 -7.36 12.04
C ILE A 227 -10.14 -8.07 11.37
N PHE A 228 -11.22 -7.33 11.07
CA PHE A 228 -12.34 -7.89 10.31
C PHE A 228 -11.86 -8.47 8.97
N GLY A 229 -11.15 -7.68 8.17
CA GLY A 229 -10.75 -8.06 6.83
C GLY A 229 -9.86 -9.31 6.79
N ILE A 230 -8.83 -9.33 7.63
CA ILE A 230 -7.91 -10.47 7.74
C ILE A 230 -8.64 -11.70 8.29
N GLY A 231 -9.41 -11.55 9.38
CA GLY A 231 -10.16 -12.66 9.97
C GLY A 231 -11.17 -13.29 8.99
N TYR A 232 -11.86 -12.45 8.22
CA TYR A 232 -12.83 -12.89 7.23
C TYR A 232 -12.14 -13.71 6.12
N LEU A 233 -11.00 -13.23 5.62
CA LEU A 233 -10.24 -13.94 4.61
C LEU A 233 -9.65 -15.25 5.11
N LEU A 234 -9.18 -15.30 6.35
CA LEU A 234 -8.73 -16.55 6.96
C LEU A 234 -9.87 -17.57 7.03
N CYS A 235 -11.08 -17.14 7.38
CA CYS A 235 -12.25 -18.00 7.32
C CYS A 235 -12.54 -18.46 5.89
N MET A 236 -12.55 -17.55 4.91
CA MET A 236 -12.77 -17.94 3.51
C MET A 236 -11.71 -18.93 2.98
N ALA A 237 -10.44 -18.70 3.30
CA ALA A 237 -9.33 -19.57 2.94
C ALA A 237 -9.48 -20.97 3.58
N ALA A 238 -9.83 -21.03 4.88
CA ALA A 238 -10.11 -22.29 5.56
C ALA A 238 -11.29 -23.04 4.93
N LEU A 239 -12.31 -22.32 4.48
CA LEU A 239 -13.46 -22.89 3.78
C LEU A 239 -13.21 -23.20 2.30
N LYS A 240 -12.03 -22.83 1.76
CA LYS A 240 -11.67 -22.94 0.33
C LYS A 240 -12.67 -22.23 -0.60
N VAL A 241 -13.24 -21.13 -0.13
CA VAL A 241 -14.14 -20.29 -0.94
C VAL A 241 -13.30 -19.14 -1.52
N PRO A 242 -13.24 -18.99 -2.85
CA PRO A 242 -12.49 -17.87 -3.44
C PRO A 242 -13.22 -16.55 -3.20
N LEU A 243 -12.46 -15.47 -2.98
CA LEU A 243 -13.00 -14.12 -2.97
C LEU A 243 -13.16 -13.64 -4.42
N VAL A 244 -14.39 -13.35 -4.82
CA VAL A 244 -14.72 -12.89 -6.17
C VAL A 244 -15.02 -11.40 -6.12
N LEU A 245 -14.29 -10.60 -6.90
CA LEU A 245 -14.58 -9.16 -6.97
C LEU A 245 -16.02 -8.93 -7.46
N PRO A 246 -16.76 -7.97 -6.85
CA PRO A 246 -18.17 -7.74 -7.18
C PRO A 246 -18.38 -7.19 -8.60
N LEU A 247 -17.31 -6.64 -9.20
CA LEU A 247 -17.29 -6.11 -10.55
C LEU A 247 -16.25 -6.86 -11.39
N LYS A 248 -16.46 -6.88 -12.71
CA LYS A 248 -15.43 -7.37 -13.66
C LYS A 248 -14.12 -6.61 -13.43
N ALA A 249 -12.99 -7.32 -13.48
CA ALA A 249 -11.66 -6.79 -13.15
C ALA A 249 -11.33 -5.47 -13.89
N ALA A 250 -11.69 -5.34 -15.17
CA ALA A 250 -11.45 -4.12 -15.94
C ALA A 250 -12.20 -2.90 -15.38
N TRP A 251 -13.44 -3.07 -14.93
CA TRP A 251 -14.23 -1.99 -14.33
C TRP A 251 -13.73 -1.65 -12.94
N MET A 252 -13.37 -2.66 -12.13
CA MET A 252 -12.78 -2.44 -10.81
C MET A 252 -11.48 -1.65 -10.91
N SER A 253 -10.59 -2.04 -11.84
CA SER A 253 -9.33 -1.33 -12.08
C SER A 253 -9.55 0.13 -12.52
N ARG A 254 -10.52 0.39 -13.40
CA ARG A 254 -10.88 1.76 -13.80
C ARG A 254 -11.45 2.57 -12.62
N LEU A 255 -12.37 1.99 -11.85
CA LEU A 255 -12.95 2.63 -10.67
C LEU A 255 -11.87 3.00 -9.64
N GLN A 256 -10.93 2.09 -9.40
CA GLN A 256 -9.81 2.35 -8.50
C GLN A 256 -8.90 3.46 -9.04
N THR A 257 -8.49 3.34 -10.30
CA THR A 257 -7.54 4.27 -10.92
C THR A 257 -8.09 5.69 -11.04
N PHE A 258 -9.34 5.85 -11.47
CA PHE A 258 -9.89 7.19 -11.78
C PHE A 258 -10.75 7.79 -10.67
N ILE A 259 -11.19 6.99 -9.69
CA ILE A 259 -12.08 7.46 -8.63
C ILE A 259 -11.47 7.18 -7.26
N ALA A 260 -11.28 5.91 -6.86
CA ALA A 260 -10.93 5.59 -5.49
C ALA A 260 -9.56 6.16 -5.06
N ILE A 261 -8.52 5.96 -5.88
CA ILE A 261 -7.16 6.44 -5.58
C ILE A 261 -7.10 7.97 -5.58
N PRO A 262 -7.59 8.68 -6.63
CA PRO A 262 -7.68 10.14 -6.62
C PRO A 262 -8.44 10.69 -5.42
N LEU A 263 -9.55 10.06 -5.03
CA LEU A 263 -10.33 10.50 -3.87
C LEU A 263 -9.52 10.39 -2.59
N ILE A 264 -8.90 9.23 -2.33
CA ILE A 264 -8.10 8.99 -1.12
C ILE A 264 -6.91 9.95 -1.05
N LEU A 265 -6.20 10.14 -2.16
CA LEU A 265 -5.06 11.06 -2.24
C LEU A 265 -5.45 12.52 -2.01
N THR A 266 -6.51 12.97 -2.67
CA THR A 266 -7.02 14.34 -2.51
C THR A 266 -7.49 14.56 -1.08
N PHE A 267 -8.21 13.60 -0.50
CA PHE A 267 -8.74 13.70 0.86
C PHE A 267 -7.62 13.87 1.88
N GLY A 268 -6.53 13.12 1.77
CA GLY A 268 -5.38 13.24 2.66
C GLY A 268 -4.66 14.57 2.53
N ILE A 269 -4.33 14.98 1.30
CA ILE A 269 -3.48 16.16 1.05
C ILE A 269 -4.19 17.47 1.32
N VAL A 270 -5.45 17.57 0.93
CA VAL A 270 -6.21 18.81 1.10
C VAL A 270 -6.36 19.19 2.57
N GLN A 271 -6.26 18.23 3.50
CA GLN A 271 -6.28 18.50 4.94
C GLN A 271 -4.96 19.08 5.49
N ILE A 272 -3.90 19.12 4.69
CA ILE A 272 -2.57 19.57 5.12
C ILE A 272 -2.42 21.06 4.81
N ASN A 273 -2.12 21.86 5.84
CA ASN A 273 -1.58 23.19 5.63
C ASN A 273 -0.06 23.08 5.49
N VAL A 274 0.43 23.17 4.25
CA VAL A 274 1.84 22.91 3.90
C VAL A 274 2.81 23.85 4.61
N HIS A 275 2.46 25.13 4.76
CA HIS A 275 3.31 26.10 5.47
C HIS A 275 3.49 25.67 6.94
N SER A 276 2.38 25.41 7.64
CA SER A 276 2.44 24.95 9.03
C SER A 276 3.12 23.58 9.19
N ALA A 277 3.00 22.71 8.18
CA ALA A 277 3.62 21.40 8.20
C ALA A 277 5.15 21.49 8.08
N MET A 278 5.66 22.33 7.19
CA MET A 278 7.10 22.54 7.03
C MET A 278 7.74 23.24 8.23
N ASP A 279 7.03 24.17 8.86
CA ASP A 279 7.53 24.89 10.04
C ASP A 279 7.56 24.01 11.30
N SER A 280 6.72 22.95 11.35
CA SER A 280 6.62 22.08 12.53
C SER A 280 7.72 21.02 12.65
N LEU A 281 8.41 20.69 11.54
CA LEU A 281 9.48 19.69 11.52
C LEU A 281 10.82 20.37 11.25
N GLY A 282 11.80 20.13 12.12
CA GLY A 282 13.17 20.59 11.87
C GLY A 282 13.77 19.93 10.62
N TRP A 283 14.70 20.61 9.94
CA TRP A 283 15.38 20.08 8.75
C TRP A 283 16.03 18.70 8.95
N VAL A 284 16.55 18.44 10.16
CA VAL A 284 17.11 17.14 10.54
C VAL A 284 16.03 16.06 10.61
N GLN A 285 14.87 16.38 11.20
CA GLN A 285 13.73 15.46 11.28
C GLN A 285 13.20 15.14 9.89
N LEU A 286 13.03 16.16 9.04
CA LEU A 286 12.62 16.00 7.65
C LEU A 286 13.62 15.11 6.89
N GLY A 287 14.91 15.43 6.93
CA GLY A 287 15.95 14.66 6.25
C GLY A 287 15.98 13.19 6.69
N ALA A 288 15.85 12.93 7.99
CA ALA A 288 15.80 11.58 8.51
C ALA A 288 14.52 10.82 8.11
N LEU A 289 13.36 11.47 8.12
CA LEU A 289 12.10 10.88 7.67
C LEU A 289 12.07 10.58 6.17
N LEU A 290 12.92 11.25 5.37
CA LEU A 290 13.11 10.93 3.97
C LEU A 290 14.12 9.80 3.75
N LEU A 291 15.25 9.81 4.48
CA LEU A 291 16.38 8.92 4.22
C LEU A 291 16.32 7.59 4.99
N LEU A 292 15.98 7.63 6.29
CA LEU A 292 16.00 6.44 7.15
C LEU A 292 15.02 5.34 6.71
N PRO A 293 13.77 5.62 6.28
CA PRO A 293 12.88 4.57 5.80
C PRO A 293 13.45 3.87 4.56
N ILE A 294 14.01 4.63 3.63
CA ILE A 294 14.60 4.10 2.40
C ILE A 294 15.84 3.26 2.73
N ALA A 295 16.77 3.80 3.50
CA ALA A 295 18.02 3.11 3.83
C ALA A 295 17.78 1.83 4.63
N SER A 296 16.94 1.90 5.68
CA SER A 296 16.61 0.74 6.50
C SER A 296 15.85 -0.33 5.71
N LYS A 297 14.96 0.07 4.79
CA LYS A 297 14.25 -0.85 3.92
C LYS A 297 15.18 -1.56 2.93
N LEU A 298 16.06 -0.81 2.26
CA LEU A 298 17.07 -1.38 1.35
C LEU A 298 18.01 -2.35 2.08
N LEU A 299 18.42 -2.01 3.31
CA LEU A 299 19.24 -2.88 4.16
C LEU A 299 18.49 -4.16 4.53
N GLY A 300 17.24 -4.04 4.98
CA GLY A 300 16.39 -5.18 5.33
C GLY A 300 16.16 -6.12 4.13
N ASN A 301 15.84 -5.54 2.97
CA ASN A 301 15.68 -6.28 1.72
C ASN A 301 16.98 -6.99 1.32
N TRP A 302 18.13 -6.31 1.37
CA TRP A 302 19.42 -6.88 1.00
C TRP A 302 19.82 -8.05 1.90
N LEU A 303 19.62 -7.93 3.22
CA LEU A 303 19.86 -9.01 4.17
C LEU A 303 18.91 -10.19 3.96
N GLY A 304 17.62 -9.92 3.76
CA GLY A 304 16.62 -10.95 3.47
C GLY A 304 16.91 -11.72 2.18
N LEU A 305 17.29 -11.03 1.12
CA LEU A 305 17.70 -11.62 -0.16
C LEU A 305 19.00 -12.41 -0.05
N GLY A 306 19.95 -11.92 0.78
CA GLY A 306 21.16 -12.67 1.12
C GLY A 306 20.85 -14.00 1.79
N TRP A 307 19.87 -14.02 2.69
CA TRP A 307 19.45 -15.22 3.43
C TRP A 307 18.65 -16.22 2.58
N ALA A 308 17.80 -15.71 1.67
CA ALA A 308 16.99 -16.55 0.79
C ALA A 308 17.77 -17.12 -0.43
N GLY A 309 18.89 -16.50 -0.77
CA GLY A 309 19.69 -16.87 -1.94
C GLY A 309 19.19 -16.26 -3.25
N ALA A 310 19.99 -16.45 -4.30
CA ALA A 310 19.71 -15.91 -5.63
C ALA A 310 18.40 -16.45 -6.19
N SER A 311 17.59 -15.58 -6.79
CA SER A 311 16.29 -15.97 -7.33
C SER A 311 16.36 -16.64 -8.70
N PHE A 312 17.40 -16.35 -9.47
CA PHE A 312 17.76 -17.02 -10.72
C PHE A 312 19.26 -16.78 -11.00
N LYS A 313 19.81 -17.51 -11.98
CA LYS A 313 21.21 -17.31 -12.41
C LYS A 313 21.39 -15.89 -12.96
N GLY A 314 22.25 -15.09 -12.31
CA GLY A 314 22.47 -13.69 -12.66
C GLY A 314 21.56 -12.68 -11.92
N ALA A 315 20.74 -13.13 -10.97
CA ALA A 315 19.94 -12.22 -10.15
C ALA A 315 20.84 -11.36 -9.24
N SER A 316 20.72 -10.03 -9.36
CA SER A 316 21.43 -9.09 -8.50
C SER A 316 20.61 -8.77 -7.25
N ARG A 317 21.22 -8.98 -6.07
CA ARG A 317 20.63 -8.62 -4.77
C ARG A 317 20.27 -7.14 -4.69
N TRP A 318 21.09 -6.28 -5.29
CA TRP A 318 20.85 -4.84 -5.31
C TRP A 318 19.59 -4.49 -6.10
N ARG A 319 19.45 -5.07 -7.30
CA ARG A 319 18.26 -4.86 -8.14
C ARG A 319 16.99 -5.32 -7.45
N GLU A 320 16.99 -6.51 -6.84
CA GLU A 320 15.82 -7.00 -6.10
C GLU A 320 15.53 -6.19 -4.85
N SER A 321 16.55 -5.67 -4.17
CA SER A 321 16.39 -4.78 -3.02
C SER A 321 15.72 -3.45 -3.42
N LEU A 322 16.15 -2.85 -4.53
CA LEU A 322 15.51 -1.65 -5.11
C LEU A 322 14.06 -1.90 -5.51
N LEU A 323 13.77 -3.05 -6.12
CA LEU A 323 12.41 -3.43 -6.50
C LEU A 323 11.51 -3.59 -5.27
N LEU A 324 11.99 -4.25 -4.21
CA LEU A 324 11.25 -4.40 -2.94
C LEU A 324 11.15 -3.09 -2.13
N ASN A 325 11.85 -2.03 -2.53
CA ASN A 325 11.71 -0.71 -1.94
C ASN A 325 10.55 0.09 -2.56
N ILE A 326 9.91 -0.43 -3.61
CA ILE A 326 8.76 0.23 -4.23
C ILE A 326 7.66 0.44 -3.18
N ARG A 327 7.34 1.72 -3.02
CA ARG A 327 6.27 2.25 -2.21
C ARG A 327 5.09 2.65 -3.09
N GLY A 328 3.94 2.91 -2.49
CA GLY A 328 2.74 3.14 -3.28
C GLY A 328 1.45 2.89 -2.53
N LEU A 329 0.52 2.19 -3.18
CA LEU A 329 -0.88 2.21 -2.80
C LEU A 329 -1.17 1.80 -1.35
N SER A 330 -0.61 0.69 -0.87
CA SER A 330 -0.85 0.21 0.50
C SER A 330 -0.35 1.20 1.56
N GLU A 331 0.82 1.81 1.33
CA GLU A 331 1.35 2.86 2.18
C GLU A 331 0.43 4.10 2.21
N ILE A 332 -0.04 4.56 1.05
CA ILE A 332 -0.93 5.73 0.96
C ILE A 332 -2.23 5.49 1.73
N VAL A 333 -2.80 4.31 1.58
CA VAL A 333 -4.01 3.89 2.30
C VAL A 333 -3.73 3.86 3.80
N PHE A 334 -2.59 3.31 4.22
CA PHE A 334 -2.20 3.26 5.63
C PHE A 334 -1.96 4.67 6.20
N LEU A 335 -1.22 5.52 5.49
CA LEU A 335 -0.98 6.92 5.85
C LEU A 335 -2.30 7.68 6.03
N ASN A 336 -3.25 7.52 5.11
CA ASN A 336 -4.55 8.18 5.21
C ASN A 336 -5.35 7.70 6.42
N LEU A 337 -5.36 6.38 6.66
CA LEU A 337 -5.98 5.82 7.86
C LEU A 337 -5.39 6.41 9.14
N LEU A 338 -4.06 6.48 9.23
CA LEU A 338 -3.36 7.00 10.40
C LEU A 338 -3.63 8.50 10.60
N LEU A 339 -3.69 9.28 9.52
CA LEU A 339 -4.01 10.70 9.56
C LEU A 339 -5.44 10.93 10.05
N GLN A 340 -6.41 10.15 9.54
CA GLN A 340 -7.81 10.25 9.94
C GLN A 340 -8.05 9.84 11.39
N GLN A 341 -7.29 8.87 11.89
CA GLN A 341 -7.31 8.45 13.29
C GLN A 341 -6.48 9.39 14.19
N GLN A 342 -5.90 10.45 13.64
CA GLN A 342 -5.05 11.42 14.35
C GLN A 342 -3.84 10.77 15.03
N LEU A 343 -3.37 9.64 14.51
CA LEU A 343 -2.20 8.93 15.04
C LEU A 343 -0.90 9.51 14.51
N ILE A 344 -0.94 10.20 13.37
CA ILE A 344 0.18 10.93 12.79
C ILE A 344 -0.23 12.38 12.51
N SER A 345 0.74 13.29 12.63
CA SER A 345 0.52 14.69 12.29
C SER A 345 0.47 14.89 10.77
N PRO A 346 -0.17 15.98 10.28
CA PRO A 346 -0.14 16.35 8.86
C PRO A 346 1.28 16.51 8.30
N ALA A 347 2.22 16.99 9.12
CA ALA A 347 3.61 17.16 8.73
C ALA A 347 4.33 15.83 8.50
N LEU A 348 4.13 14.87 9.41
CA LEU A 348 4.66 13.53 9.26
C LEU A 348 4.04 12.81 8.06
N TYR A 349 2.73 12.97 7.86
CA TYR A 349 2.03 12.45 6.68
C TYR A 349 2.63 12.99 5.37
N PHE A 350 2.88 14.31 5.28
CA PHE A 350 3.49 14.93 4.10
C PHE A 350 4.92 14.42 3.86
N ALA A 351 5.76 14.39 4.91
CA ALA A 351 7.13 13.91 4.82
C ALA A 351 7.21 12.46 4.32
N LEU A 352 6.36 11.58 4.86
CA LEU A 352 6.33 10.17 4.48
C LEU A 352 5.71 9.95 3.09
N MET A 353 4.76 10.77 2.68
CA MET A 353 4.27 10.74 1.30
C MET A 353 5.36 11.13 0.30
N LEU A 354 6.13 12.19 0.61
CA LEU A 354 7.25 12.62 -0.21
C LEU A 354 8.32 11.52 -0.29
N MET A 355 8.65 10.89 0.85
CA MET A 355 9.53 9.72 0.90
C MET A 355 8.99 8.58 0.03
N GLY A 356 7.71 8.25 0.15
CA GLY A 356 7.06 7.21 -0.64
C GLY A 356 7.19 7.47 -2.14
N LEU A 357 6.94 8.71 -2.59
CA LEU A 357 7.15 9.12 -3.98
C LEU A 357 8.60 8.94 -4.44
N ILE A 358 9.58 9.38 -3.63
CA ILE A 358 11.01 9.21 -3.94
C ILE A 358 11.36 7.72 -4.06
N ALA A 359 10.90 6.90 -3.12
CA ALA A 359 11.15 5.47 -3.10
C ALA A 359 10.52 4.75 -4.31
N THR A 360 9.31 5.15 -4.74
CA THR A 360 8.67 4.62 -5.96
C THR A 360 9.40 5.03 -7.23
N LEU A 361 9.95 6.24 -7.29
CA LEU A 361 10.72 6.72 -8.45
C LEU A 361 12.14 6.14 -8.51
N MET A 362 12.70 5.71 -7.38
CA MET A 362 14.09 5.25 -7.30
C MET A 362 14.44 4.10 -8.27
N PRO A 363 13.64 3.03 -8.44
CA PRO A 363 13.89 2.01 -9.47
C PRO A 363 13.95 2.59 -10.89
N ALA A 364 13.11 3.59 -11.18
CA ALA A 364 13.07 4.25 -12.47
C ALA A 364 14.35 5.05 -12.71
N LEU A 365 14.75 5.86 -11.72
CA LEU A 365 15.96 6.67 -11.75
C LEU A 365 17.24 5.82 -11.80
N ALA A 366 17.22 4.64 -11.18
CA ALA A 366 18.31 3.67 -11.23
C ALA A 366 18.43 2.93 -12.59
N GLY A 367 17.64 3.32 -13.60
CA GLY A 367 17.75 2.79 -14.96
C GLY A 367 17.13 1.41 -15.15
N LEU A 368 16.30 0.93 -14.22
CA LEU A 368 15.66 -0.39 -14.32
C LEU A 368 14.55 -0.46 -15.40
N HIS A 369 14.38 0.57 -16.22
CA HIS A 369 13.35 0.65 -17.26
C HIS A 369 13.67 -0.15 -18.53
N ARG A 370 14.93 -0.54 -18.80
CA ARG A 370 15.32 -1.15 -20.09
C ARG A 370 16.58 -2.01 -20.04
N THR A 371 16.64 -3.01 -19.17
CA THR A 371 17.65 -4.08 -19.35
C THR A 371 16.93 -5.41 -19.58
N PRO A 372 16.80 -5.85 -20.84
CA PRO A 372 16.38 -7.20 -21.15
C PRO A 372 17.34 -8.16 -20.44
N LEU A 373 16.82 -9.00 -19.55
CA LEU A 373 17.59 -10.13 -18.99
C LEU A 373 17.53 -11.31 -19.97
N VAL A 374 17.93 -11.06 -21.22
CA VAL A 374 18.12 -12.11 -22.22
C VAL A 374 19.59 -12.11 -22.59
N PRO A 375 20.36 -13.15 -22.26
CA PRO A 375 21.63 -13.36 -22.93
C PRO A 375 21.32 -13.60 -24.41
N SER A 376 22.03 -12.90 -25.28
CA SER A 376 22.01 -13.09 -26.73
C SER A 376 22.47 -14.51 -27.10
N ASN A 377 21.57 -15.50 -27.00
CA ASN A 377 21.56 -16.71 -27.83
C ASN A 377 20.30 -17.58 -27.56
N PRO A 378 19.36 -17.75 -28.52
CA PRO A 378 18.23 -18.66 -28.38
C PRO A 378 18.57 -20.14 -28.61
N ASN A 379 19.81 -20.46 -28.99
CA ASN A 379 20.24 -21.83 -29.25
C ASN A 379 21.34 -22.20 -28.26
N ILE A 380 20.99 -23.02 -27.27
CA ILE A 380 21.77 -24.03 -26.52
C ILE A 380 21.02 -24.20 -25.19
N ALA A 381 19.91 -24.93 -25.24
CA ALA A 381 19.40 -25.66 -24.09
C ALA A 381 19.60 -27.14 -24.41
N GLU A 382 20.85 -27.60 -24.34
CA GLU A 382 21.10 -29.03 -24.18
C GLU A 382 20.61 -29.44 -22.79
N PRO A 383 19.78 -30.48 -22.67
CA PRO A 383 19.46 -31.04 -21.38
C PRO A 383 20.72 -31.65 -20.76
N ALA A 384 21.04 -31.26 -19.53
CA ALA A 384 22.14 -31.83 -18.76
C ALA A 384 21.93 -33.35 -18.61
N ARG A 385 22.63 -34.15 -19.44
CA ARG A 385 22.81 -35.59 -19.21
C ARG A 385 23.75 -35.76 -18.01
N SER A 386 23.30 -36.51 -17.01
CA SER A 386 24.12 -36.98 -15.90
C SER A 386 25.25 -37.90 -16.40
N PRO A 387 26.52 -37.68 -16.01
CA PRO A 387 27.59 -38.63 -16.30
C PRO A 387 27.72 -39.60 -15.12
N SER A 388 26.83 -40.60 -15.05
CA SER A 388 27.06 -41.82 -14.25
C SER A 388 26.06 -42.91 -14.61
N ALA A 389 26.17 -43.45 -15.82
CA ALA A 389 25.67 -44.76 -16.18
C ALA A 389 26.49 -45.24 -17.39
N ASN A 390 27.44 -46.14 -17.11
CA ASN A 390 28.34 -46.89 -18.01
C ASN A 390 29.82 -46.64 -17.68
N SER A 391 30.27 -47.23 -16.57
CA SER A 391 31.55 -47.95 -16.42
C SER A 391 31.41 -48.87 -15.22
#